data_AF-T0YC30-F1
#
_entry.id   AF-T0YC30-F1
#
_cell.length_a   1.000
_cell.length_b   1.000
_cell.length_c   1.000
_cell.angle_alpha   90.00
_cell.angle_beta   90.00
_cell.angle_gamma   90.00
#
_symmetry.space_group_name_H-M   'P 1'
#
loop_
_entity.id
_entity.type
_entity.pdbx_description
1 polymer ?
#
loop_
_entity_poly.entity_id
_entity_poly.type
_entity_poly.pdbx_seq_one_letter_code
_entity_poly.pdbx_strand_id
1 'polypeptide(L)'
;MPFLVDSVSMAVRAENLDIHTLLHPVLGVRRDAGGNLLGLGEGGAAESLMYLEIDRLADASEVMRLQAAIESALTDVRAAVADWAAMRERMLEIAAQLPRQPGMDTASVGEAQEFLRWVAADNFTLLGYREYEVATEGGDEVLRAIAHSGLGILRERERSHAPRSLKSLVASGLPQSGAPQT
;
A
#
# COMPACT_ATOMS: atom_id res chain seq x y z
N MET A 1 5.07 14.57 -0.86
CA MET A 1 4.47 13.22 -0.84
C MET A 1 4.29 12.78 -2.29
N PRO A 2 4.92 11.69 -2.75
CA PRO A 2 4.78 11.18 -4.13
C PRO A 2 3.39 10.59 -4.40
N PHE A 3 3.09 10.30 -5.66
CA PHE A 3 1.88 9.60 -6.16
C PHE A 3 0.53 10.33 -6.00
N LEU A 4 0.52 11.56 -5.48
CA LEU A 4 -0.72 12.30 -5.22
C LEU A 4 -1.64 12.42 -6.44
N VAL A 5 -1.10 12.89 -7.56
CA VAL A 5 -1.89 13.22 -8.76
C VAL A 5 -2.53 11.97 -9.34
N ASP A 6 -1.76 10.89 -9.47
CA ASP A 6 -2.22 9.61 -10.00
C ASP A 6 -3.26 8.97 -9.07
N SER A 7 -3.01 8.96 -7.76
CA SER A 7 -3.96 8.38 -6.79
C SER A 7 -5.29 9.12 -6.74
N VAL A 8 -5.29 10.47 -6.78
CA VAL A 8 -6.53 11.25 -6.87
C VAL A 8 -7.24 10.96 -8.19
N SER A 9 -6.49 10.93 -9.30
CA SER A 9 -7.03 10.65 -10.63
C SER A 9 -7.65 9.26 -10.74
N MET A 10 -7.08 8.27 -10.05
CA MET A 10 -7.63 6.91 -9.95
C MET A 10 -8.87 6.86 -9.06
N ALA A 11 -8.87 7.56 -7.92
CA ALA A 11 -10.02 7.63 -7.02
C ALA A 11 -11.25 8.23 -7.71
N VAL A 12 -11.07 9.30 -8.49
CA VAL A 12 -12.15 9.89 -9.30
C VAL A 12 -12.70 8.90 -10.32
N ARG A 13 -11.82 8.22 -11.07
CA ARG A 13 -12.22 7.24 -12.09
C ARG A 13 -12.90 6.00 -11.50
N ALA A 14 -12.53 5.61 -10.27
CA ALA A 14 -13.17 4.50 -9.57
C ALA A 14 -14.65 4.77 -9.25
N GLU A 15 -15.04 6.05 -9.14
CA GLU A 15 -16.43 6.49 -9.02
C GLU A 15 -17.14 6.60 -10.38
N ASN A 16 -16.53 6.11 -11.47
CA ASN A 16 -17.02 6.17 -12.85
C ASN A 16 -17.20 7.60 -13.39
N LEU A 17 -16.32 8.51 -12.97
CA LEU A 17 -16.30 9.89 -13.43
C LEU A 17 -15.09 10.11 -14.34
N ASP A 18 -15.32 10.75 -15.47
CA ASP A 18 -14.25 11.23 -16.34
C ASP A 18 -13.66 12.54 -15.80
N ILE A 19 -12.36 12.73 -16.04
CA ILE A 19 -11.64 13.97 -15.76
C ILE A 19 -11.45 14.70 -17.08
N HIS A 20 -12.06 15.87 -17.21
CA HIS A 20 -11.96 16.72 -18.39
C HIS A 20 -10.73 17.64 -18.32
N THR A 21 -10.42 18.14 -17.12
CA THR A 21 -9.29 19.03 -16.88
C THR A 21 -8.60 18.64 -15.58
N LEU A 22 -7.26 18.63 -15.60
CA LEU A 22 -6.44 18.39 -14.41
C LEU A 22 -5.29 19.40 -14.40
N LEU A 23 -5.25 20.25 -13.38
CA LEU A 23 -4.15 21.18 -13.11
C LEU A 23 -3.57 20.84 -11.74
N HIS A 24 -2.25 20.66 -11.64
CA HIS A 24 -1.61 20.29 -10.38
C HIS A 24 -0.32 21.07 -10.06
N PRO A 25 -0.34 22.42 -10.04
CA PRO A 25 0.85 23.20 -9.75
C PRO A 25 1.34 22.97 -8.31
N VAL A 26 2.66 22.99 -8.13
CA VAL A 26 3.28 23.10 -6.80
C VAL A 26 3.47 24.58 -6.51
N LEU A 27 2.85 25.06 -5.44
CA LEU A 27 2.86 26.47 -5.05
C LEU A 27 3.47 26.62 -3.66
N GLY A 28 4.18 27.72 -3.41
CA GLY A 28 4.55 28.12 -2.06
C GLY A 28 3.33 28.65 -1.33
N VAL A 29 2.98 28.05 -0.19
CA VAL A 29 1.79 28.40 0.60
C VAL A 29 2.19 28.74 2.04
N ARG A 30 1.70 29.87 2.55
CA ARG A 30 1.82 30.25 3.97
C ARG A 30 0.47 30.07 4.66
N ARG A 31 0.45 29.35 5.77
CA ARG A 31 -0.74 29.15 6.62
C ARG A 31 -0.48 29.59 8.05
N ASP A 32 -1.54 29.96 8.76
CA ASP A 32 -1.47 30.13 10.22
C ASP A 32 -1.45 28.76 10.93
N ALA A 33 -1.35 28.78 12.27
CA ALA A 33 -1.37 27.56 13.07
C ALA A 33 -2.70 26.79 13.01
N GLY A 34 -3.79 27.44 12.59
CA GLY A 34 -5.10 26.82 12.36
C GLY A 34 -5.28 26.26 10.94
N GLY A 35 -4.29 26.44 10.06
CA GLY A 35 -4.34 25.98 8.67
C GLY A 35 -5.00 26.95 7.69
N ASN A 36 -5.36 28.17 8.12
CA ASN A 36 -5.95 29.17 7.21
C ASN A 36 -4.89 29.75 6.28
N LEU A 37 -5.26 30.00 5.03
CA LEU A 37 -4.36 30.57 4.02
C LEU A 37 -4.02 32.03 4.35
N LEU A 38 -2.73 32.32 4.53
CA LEU A 38 -2.19 33.68 4.74
C LEU A 38 -1.60 34.30 3.47
N GLY A 39 -1.26 33.48 2.47
CA GLY A 39 -0.76 33.96 1.19
C GLY A 39 -0.06 32.88 0.37
N LEU A 40 0.18 33.21 -0.91
CA LEU A 40 0.89 32.39 -1.88
C LEU A 40 2.22 33.06 -2.27
N GLY A 41 3.20 32.27 -2.69
CA GLY A 41 4.47 32.74 -3.23
C GLY A 41 5.68 32.50 -2.32
N GLU A 42 6.66 33.39 -2.39
CA GLU A 42 7.96 33.23 -1.71
C GLU A 42 7.81 33.11 -0.18
N GLY A 43 8.65 32.24 0.40
CA GLY A 43 8.64 31.95 1.85
C GLY A 43 7.52 31.03 2.32
N GLY A 44 6.68 30.49 1.43
CA GLY A 44 5.69 29.46 1.74
C GLY A 44 6.23 28.02 1.65
N ALA A 45 5.61 27.10 2.37
CA ALA A 45 5.88 25.67 2.22
C ALA A 45 5.32 25.18 0.88
N ALA A 46 6.03 24.27 0.21
CA ALA A 46 5.58 23.71 -1.06
C ALA A 46 4.33 22.83 -0.85
N GLU A 47 3.20 23.25 -1.40
CA GLU A 47 1.95 22.48 -1.45
C GLU A 47 1.60 22.14 -2.90
N SER A 48 1.13 20.91 -3.12
CA SER A 48 0.55 20.51 -4.41
C SER A 48 -0.92 20.93 -4.42
N LEU A 49 -1.25 21.97 -5.17
CA LEU A 49 -2.65 22.34 -5.42
C LEU A 49 -3.17 21.46 -6.55
N MET A 50 -4.37 20.91 -6.43
CA MET A 50 -5.01 20.12 -7.49
C MET A 50 -6.37 20.70 -7.81
N TYR A 51 -6.59 21.02 -9.09
CA TYR A 51 -7.87 21.42 -9.64
C TYR A 51 -8.29 20.41 -10.69
N LEU A 52 -9.49 19.86 -10.52
CA LEU A 52 -10.05 18.85 -11.40
C LEU A 52 -11.42 19.33 -11.88
N GLU A 53 -11.66 19.30 -13.18
CA GLU A 53 -13.00 19.36 -13.77
C GLU A 53 -13.40 17.94 -14.13
N ILE A 54 -14.55 17.52 -13.63
CA ILE A 54 -15.08 16.17 -13.75
C ILE A 54 -16.52 16.20 -14.24
N ASP A 55 -17.05 15.03 -14.55
CA ASP A 55 -18.47 14.85 -14.82
C ASP A 55 -19.35 15.46 -13.72
N ARG A 56 -20.56 15.85 -14.12
CA ARG A 56 -21.52 16.45 -13.20
C ARG A 56 -22.01 15.42 -12.19
N LEU A 57 -21.86 15.76 -10.91
CA LEU A 57 -22.49 15.03 -9.80
C LEU A 57 -23.95 15.47 -9.64
N ALA A 58 -24.84 14.49 -9.48
CA ALA A 58 -26.29 14.67 -9.44
C ALA A 58 -26.79 15.14 -8.06
N ASP A 59 -26.17 14.68 -6.98
CA ASP A 59 -26.60 14.98 -5.62
C ASP A 59 -25.46 15.05 -4.60
N ALA A 60 -25.77 15.49 -3.37
CA ALA A 60 -24.81 15.63 -2.29
C ALA A 60 -24.19 14.29 -1.84
N SER A 61 -24.90 13.17 -2.03
CA SER A 61 -24.39 11.85 -1.66
C SER A 61 -23.23 11.41 -2.57
N GLU A 62 -23.29 11.75 -3.87
CA GLU A 62 -22.20 11.54 -4.81
C GLU A 62 -20.96 12.36 -4.45
N VAL A 63 -21.15 13.64 -4.09
CA VAL A 63 -20.07 14.51 -3.62
C VAL A 63 -19.39 13.92 -2.38
N MET A 64 -20.18 13.46 -1.41
CA MET A 64 -19.65 12.85 -0.19
C MET A 64 -18.90 11.54 -0.46
N ARG A 65 -19.39 10.71 -1.38
CA ARG A 65 -18.69 9.47 -1.79
C ARG A 65 -17.36 9.78 -2.43
N LEU A 66 -17.33 10.69 -3.40
CA LEU A 66 -16.11 11.12 -4.08
C LEU A 66 -15.09 11.71 -3.10
N GLN A 67 -15.55 12.58 -2.19
CA GLN A 67 -14.70 13.15 -1.15
C GLN A 67 -14.08 12.05 -0.28
N ALA A 68 -14.89 11.11 0.22
CA ALA A 68 -14.40 10.01 1.05
C ALA A 68 -13.42 9.10 0.29
N ALA A 69 -13.66 8.84 -1.00
CA ALA A 69 -12.76 8.06 -1.84
C ALA A 69 -11.39 8.74 -2.00
N ILE A 70 -11.39 10.04 -2.29
CA ILE A 70 -10.16 10.85 -2.41
C ILE A 70 -9.41 10.90 -1.07
N GLU A 71 -10.11 11.19 0.04
CA GLU A 71 -9.51 11.23 1.38
C GLU A 71 -8.92 9.88 1.79
N SER A 72 -9.60 8.78 1.47
CA SER A 72 -9.11 7.42 1.70
C SER A 72 -7.82 7.17 0.90
N ALA A 73 -7.82 7.48 -0.41
CA ALA A 73 -6.65 7.31 -1.26
C ALA A 73 -5.45 8.14 -0.75
N LEU A 74 -5.66 9.39 -0.36
CA LEU A 74 -4.62 10.25 0.19
C LEU A 74 -4.09 9.78 1.54
N THR A 75 -4.96 9.16 2.36
CA THR A 75 -4.57 8.53 3.62
C THR A 75 -3.69 7.31 3.37
N ASP A 76 -4.05 6.48 2.38
CA ASP A 76 -3.28 5.31 1.97
C ASP A 76 -1.90 5.69 1.42
N VAL A 77 -1.83 6.69 0.53
CA VAL A 77 -0.55 7.22 0.02
C VAL A 77 0.32 7.73 1.17
N ARG A 78 -0.26 8.48 2.12
CA ARG A 78 0.49 8.99 3.27
C ARG A 78 1.07 7.87 4.13
N ALA A 79 0.28 6.82 4.38
CA ALA A 79 0.74 5.68 5.16
C ALA A 79 1.86 4.92 4.43
N ALA A 80 1.67 4.61 3.14
CA ALA A 80 2.67 3.91 2.33
C ALA A 80 4.00 4.67 2.25
N VAL A 81 3.95 5.99 2.03
CA VAL A 81 5.14 6.84 1.94
C VAL A 81 5.84 6.97 3.29
N ALA A 82 5.09 7.16 4.38
CA ALA A 82 5.66 7.31 5.71
C ALA A 82 6.37 6.02 6.18
N ASP A 83 5.82 4.86 5.86
CA ASP A 83 6.36 3.56 6.28
C ASP A 83 7.30 2.92 5.26
N TRP A 84 7.56 3.57 4.13
CA TRP A 84 8.32 2.99 3.04
C TRP A 84 9.68 2.44 3.51
N ALA A 85 10.41 3.20 4.32
CA ALA A 85 11.70 2.78 4.86
C ALA A 85 11.58 1.55 5.78
N ALA A 86 10.57 1.52 6.64
CA ALA A 86 10.32 0.39 7.54
C ALA A 86 9.92 -0.87 6.76
N MET A 87 9.08 -0.75 5.73
CA MET A 87 8.71 -1.88 4.87
C MET A 87 9.93 -2.42 4.12
N ARG A 88 10.81 -1.53 3.63
CA ARG A 88 12.06 -1.91 2.99
C ARG A 88 13.00 -2.64 3.95
N GLU A 89 13.12 -2.17 5.19
CA GLU A 89 13.92 -2.82 6.22
C GLU A 89 13.39 -4.23 6.53
N ARG A 90 12.08 -4.39 6.71
CA ARG A 90 11.44 -5.70 6.88
C ARG A 90 11.74 -6.66 5.73
N MET A 91 11.69 -6.18 4.48
CA MET A 91 12.03 -7.00 3.31
C MET A 91 13.49 -7.52 3.37
N LEU A 92 14.43 -6.66 3.79
CA LEU A 92 15.84 -7.02 3.93
C LEU A 92 16.07 -7.98 5.10
N GLU A 93 15.37 -7.79 6.22
CA GLU A 93 15.38 -8.72 7.36
C GLU A 93 14.92 -10.12 6.93
N ILE A 94 13.79 -10.20 6.21
CA ILE A 94 13.26 -11.46 5.67
C ILE A 94 14.25 -12.11 4.71
N ALA A 95 14.86 -11.32 3.81
CA ALA A 95 15.88 -11.81 2.90
C ALA A 95 17.10 -12.38 3.64
N ALA A 96 17.49 -11.80 4.77
CA ALA A 96 18.61 -12.28 5.58
C ALA A 96 18.25 -13.54 6.40
N GLN A 97 17.01 -13.63 6.89
CA GLN A 97 16.57 -14.65 7.83
C GLN A 97 15.84 -15.83 7.18
N LEU A 98 15.66 -15.82 5.86
CA LEU A 98 14.93 -16.87 5.16
C LEU A 98 15.49 -18.26 5.53
N PRO A 99 14.71 -19.09 6.26
CA PRO A 99 15.24 -20.29 6.88
C PRO A 99 15.53 -21.35 5.82
N ARG A 100 16.67 -22.03 5.95
CA ARG A 100 16.93 -23.26 5.20
C ARG A 100 16.22 -24.41 5.91
N GLN A 101 15.15 -24.93 5.30
CA GLN A 101 14.46 -26.13 5.78
C GLN A 101 15.08 -27.39 5.15
N PRO A 102 15.09 -28.54 5.85
CA PRO A 102 15.44 -29.81 5.25
C PRO A 102 14.57 -30.11 4.02
N GLY A 103 15.20 -30.46 2.90
CA GLY A 103 14.51 -30.75 1.63
C GLY A 103 14.36 -29.56 0.68
N MET A 104 14.74 -28.35 1.09
CA MET A 104 14.84 -27.20 0.17
C MET A 104 16.18 -27.16 -0.55
N ASP A 105 16.15 -26.89 -1.85
CA ASP A 105 17.36 -26.63 -2.63
C ASP A 105 18.02 -25.32 -2.17
N THR A 106 19.30 -25.41 -1.83
CA THR A 106 20.11 -24.27 -1.41
C THR A 106 20.23 -23.19 -2.48
N ALA A 107 20.20 -23.56 -3.77
CA ALA A 107 20.24 -22.59 -4.86
C ALA A 107 18.93 -21.79 -4.92
N SER A 108 17.77 -22.45 -4.82
CA SER A 108 16.46 -21.77 -4.74
C SER A 108 16.35 -20.81 -3.55
N VAL A 109 16.90 -21.18 -2.38
CA VAL A 109 16.94 -20.25 -1.23
C VAL A 109 17.78 -19.02 -1.55
N GLY A 110 18.96 -19.21 -2.12
CA GLY A 110 19.83 -18.10 -2.52
C GLY A 110 19.15 -17.16 -3.51
N GLU A 111 18.50 -17.73 -4.53
CA GLU A 111 17.73 -16.96 -5.52
C GLU A 111 16.59 -16.16 -4.89
N ALA A 112 15.81 -16.77 -3.99
CA ALA A 112 14.75 -16.06 -3.27
C ALA A 112 15.30 -14.90 -2.41
N GLN A 113 16.43 -15.11 -1.73
CA GLN A 113 17.08 -14.05 -0.96
C GLN A 113 17.55 -12.90 -1.85
N GLU A 114 18.17 -13.20 -3.00
CA GLU A 114 18.58 -12.17 -3.97
C GLU A 114 17.38 -11.44 -4.58
N PHE A 115 16.30 -12.15 -4.90
CA PHE A 115 15.08 -11.54 -5.39
C PHE A 115 14.50 -10.54 -4.39
N LEU A 116 14.40 -10.89 -3.11
CA LEU A 116 13.89 -9.98 -2.08
C LEU A 116 14.80 -8.75 -1.89
N ARG A 117 16.13 -8.92 -1.97
CA ARG A 117 17.07 -7.78 -1.95
C ARG A 117 16.90 -6.89 -3.18
N TRP A 118 16.70 -7.49 -4.34
CA TRP A 118 16.43 -6.76 -5.58
C TRP A 118 15.10 -5.98 -5.48
N VAL A 119 14.03 -6.58 -4.97
CA VAL A 119 12.75 -5.90 -4.67
C VAL A 119 12.97 -4.70 -3.74
N ALA A 120 13.76 -4.87 -2.67
CA ALA A 120 14.09 -3.81 -1.71
C ALA A 120 15.01 -2.70 -2.29
N ALA A 121 15.62 -2.92 -3.46
CA ALA A 121 16.50 -1.97 -4.13
C ALA A 121 15.75 -1.09 -5.15
N ASP A 122 14.59 -0.56 -4.75
CA ASP A 122 13.75 0.35 -5.54
C ASP A 122 13.19 -0.22 -6.85
N ASN A 123 13.20 -1.56 -7.00
CA ASN A 123 12.62 -2.22 -8.19
C ASN A 123 11.09 -2.44 -8.07
N PHE A 124 10.51 -2.15 -6.90
CA PHE A 124 9.07 -2.21 -6.63
C PHE A 124 8.61 -1.04 -5.75
N THR A 125 7.36 -0.65 -5.93
CA THR A 125 6.67 0.28 -5.01
C THR A 125 6.03 -0.51 -3.88
N LEU A 126 6.56 -0.37 -2.66
CA LEU A 126 5.99 -0.96 -1.46
C LEU A 126 4.80 -0.14 -0.97
N LEU A 127 3.60 -0.74 -0.94
CA LEU A 127 2.38 -0.07 -0.48
C LEU A 127 1.99 -0.47 0.95
N GLY A 128 2.27 -1.70 1.35
CA GLY A 128 1.93 -2.21 2.68
C GLY A 128 2.68 -3.50 3.00
N TYR A 129 2.83 -3.77 4.30
CA TYR A 129 3.44 -4.97 4.83
C TYR A 129 2.62 -5.47 6.02
N ARG A 130 2.56 -6.80 6.21
CA ARG A 130 1.94 -7.41 7.37
C ARG A 130 2.47 -8.83 7.56
N GLU A 131 2.65 -9.23 8.80
CA GLU A 131 3.08 -10.59 9.16
C GLU A 131 1.87 -11.46 9.51
N TYR A 132 1.98 -12.75 9.20
CA TYR A 132 0.95 -13.74 9.50
C TYR A 132 1.59 -14.98 10.11
N GLU A 133 0.90 -15.55 11.09
CA GLU A 133 1.18 -16.88 11.62
C GLU A 133 0.16 -17.90 11.08
N VAL A 134 0.59 -19.15 10.93
CA VAL A 134 -0.33 -20.25 10.66
C VAL A 134 -0.89 -20.73 12.00
N ALA A 135 -2.22 -20.67 12.13
CA ALA A 135 -2.95 -21.16 13.30
C ALA A 135 -3.98 -22.21 12.88
N THR A 136 -4.37 -23.10 13.80
CA THR A 136 -5.47 -24.03 13.58
C THR A 136 -6.73 -23.51 14.26
N GLU A 137 -7.79 -23.27 13.49
CA GLU A 137 -9.10 -22.85 13.99
C GLU A 137 -10.19 -23.76 13.41
N GLY A 138 -11.00 -24.39 14.27
CA GLY A 138 -12.10 -25.26 13.81
C GLY A 138 -11.67 -26.49 13.00
N GLY A 139 -10.40 -26.90 13.08
CA GLY A 139 -9.84 -28.01 12.30
C GLY A 139 -9.27 -27.60 10.93
N ASP A 140 -9.31 -26.32 10.59
CA ASP A 140 -8.69 -25.75 9.40
C ASP A 140 -7.45 -24.92 9.76
N GLU A 141 -6.43 -24.96 8.91
CA GLU A 141 -5.29 -24.03 9.01
C GLU A 141 -5.64 -22.67 8.41
N VAL A 142 -5.41 -21.62 9.18
CA VAL A 142 -5.71 -20.22 8.84
C VAL A 142 -4.48 -19.35 9.00
N LEU A 143 -4.36 -18.32 8.17
CA LEU A 143 -3.44 -17.22 8.40
C LEU A 143 -4.06 -16.21 9.35
N ARG A 144 -3.46 -16.08 10.53
CA ARG A 144 -3.79 -15.05 11.51
C ARG A 144 -2.75 -13.94 11.43
N ALA A 145 -3.21 -12.70 11.26
CA ALA A 145 -2.30 -11.55 11.26
C ALA A 145 -1.66 -11.38 12.65
N ILE A 146 -0.35 -11.16 12.68
CA ILE A 146 0.37 -10.82 13.92
C ILE A 146 0.02 -9.37 14.27
N ALA A 147 -0.45 -9.16 15.50
CA ALA A 147 -0.83 -7.84 15.99
C ALA A 147 0.35 -6.85 15.87
N HIS A 148 0.03 -5.63 15.45
CA HIS A 148 0.94 -4.49 15.27
C HIS A 148 2.07 -4.69 14.24
N SER A 149 2.03 -5.77 13.43
CA SER A 149 2.98 -5.97 12.33
C SER A 149 2.68 -5.14 11.07
N GLY A 150 1.48 -4.57 11.00
CA GLY A 150 0.99 -3.87 9.81
C GLY A 150 1.65 -2.52 9.55
N LEU A 151 2.16 -2.33 8.33
CA LEU A 151 2.75 -1.08 7.83
C LEU A 151 2.09 -0.63 6.52
N GLY A 152 2.22 0.66 6.19
CA GLY A 152 1.67 1.25 4.98
C GLY A 152 0.14 1.18 4.94
N ILE A 153 -0.43 0.80 3.81
CA ILE A 153 -1.89 0.61 3.66
C ILE A 153 -2.42 -0.55 4.53
N LEU A 154 -1.53 -1.43 5.01
CA LEU A 154 -1.86 -2.57 5.86
C LEU A 154 -1.66 -2.27 7.35
N ARG A 155 -1.54 -1.01 7.76
CA ARG A 155 -1.70 -0.63 9.18
C ARG A 155 -3.05 -1.14 9.72
N GLU A 156 -3.13 -1.35 11.03
CA GLU A 156 -4.35 -1.81 11.67
C GLU A 156 -5.47 -0.77 11.50
N ARG A 157 -6.45 -1.12 10.68
CA ARG A 157 -7.78 -0.47 10.64
C ARG A 157 -8.78 -1.46 11.20
N GLU A 158 -9.79 -0.98 11.92
CA GLU A 158 -10.78 -1.72 12.74
C GLU A 158 -11.41 -2.99 12.10
N ARG A 159 -11.27 -3.23 10.79
CA ARG A 159 -11.87 -4.36 10.05
C ARG A 159 -10.91 -5.46 9.60
N SER A 160 -9.62 -5.40 9.93
CA SER A 160 -8.59 -6.14 9.19
C SER A 160 -8.05 -7.42 9.85
N HIS A 161 -8.83 -8.05 10.75
CA HIS A 161 -8.38 -9.24 11.53
C HIS A 161 -9.12 -10.55 11.23
N ALA A 162 -9.99 -10.62 10.21
CA ALA A 162 -10.62 -11.89 9.86
C ALA A 162 -9.55 -12.90 9.37
N PRO A 163 -9.40 -14.06 10.03
CA PRO A 163 -8.47 -15.10 9.58
C PRO A 163 -8.79 -15.53 8.15
N ARG A 164 -7.76 -15.71 7.32
CA ARG A 164 -7.93 -16.23 5.95
C ARG A 164 -7.54 -17.69 5.91
N SER A 165 -8.41 -18.56 5.39
CA SER A 165 -8.07 -19.99 5.21
C SER A 165 -6.87 -20.15 4.28
N LEU A 166 -5.91 -21.01 4.64
CA LEU A 166 -4.76 -21.32 3.78
C LEU A 166 -5.19 -21.91 2.43
N LYS A 167 -6.32 -22.62 2.38
CA LYS A 167 -6.89 -23.20 1.15
C LYS A 167 -7.27 -22.16 0.09
N SER A 168 -7.40 -20.88 0.48
CA SER A 168 -7.71 -19.78 -0.43
C SER A 168 -6.47 -19.16 -1.10
N LEU A 169 -5.26 -19.52 -0.66
CA LEU A 169 -4.03 -19.02 -1.25
C LEU A 169 -3.68 -19.84 -2.48
N VAL A 170 -3.31 -19.18 -3.58
CA VAL A 170 -2.84 -19.85 -4.81
C VAL A 170 -1.69 -20.83 -4.52
N ALA A 171 -0.87 -20.53 -3.50
CA ALA A 171 0.23 -21.37 -3.07
C ALA A 171 -0.20 -22.71 -2.43
N SER A 172 -1.44 -22.86 -1.95
CA SER A 172 -1.89 -24.11 -1.32
C SER A 172 -2.04 -25.27 -2.32
N GLY A 173 -2.09 -24.96 -3.61
CA GLY A 173 -2.11 -25.95 -4.70
C GLY A 173 -0.76 -26.16 -5.39
N LEU A 174 0.30 -25.44 -5.01
CA LEU A 174 1.62 -25.62 -5.61
C LEU A 174 2.28 -26.88 -5.02
N PRO A 175 2.94 -27.71 -5.84
CA PRO A 175 3.72 -28.83 -5.33
C PRO A 175 4.78 -28.29 -4.35
N GLN A 176 4.87 -28.90 -3.16
CA GLN A 176 5.78 -28.47 -2.10
C GLN A 176 7.28 -28.65 -2.42
N SER A 177 7.60 -29.07 -3.65
CA SER A 177 8.96 -29.28 -4.14
C SER A 177 9.12 -28.53 -5.46
N GLY A 178 10.07 -27.59 -5.49
CA GLY A 178 10.51 -26.89 -6.69
C GLY A 178 11.30 -27.76 -7.68
N ALA A 179 11.19 -29.08 -7.61
CA ALA A 179 11.81 -29.95 -8.60
C ALA A 179 10.91 -30.05 -9.85
N PRO A 180 11.41 -29.73 -11.06
CA PRO A 180 10.70 -30.05 -12.28
C PRO A 180 10.53 -31.58 -12.34
N GLN A 181 9.29 -32.03 -12.55
CA GLN A 181 9.02 -33.42 -12.90
C GLN A 181 9.57 -33.63 -14.33
N THR A 182 10.71 -34.29 -14.43
CA THR A 182 11.18 -34.94 -15.66
C THR A 182 10.66 -36.36 -15.73
#